data_AF-X0VLT3-F1
#
_entry.id   AF-X0VLT3-F1
#
_cell.length_a   1.000
_cell.length_b   1.000
_cell.length_c   1.000
_cell.angle_alpha   90.00
_cell.angle_beta   90.00
_cell.angle_gamma   90.00
#
_symmetry.space_group_name_H-M   'P 1'
#
loop_
_entity.id
_entity.type
_entity.pdbx_description
1 polymer ?
#
loop_
_entity_poly.entity_id
_entity_poly.type
_entity_poly.pdbx_seq_one_letter_code
_entity_poly.pdbx_strand_id
1 'polypeptide(L)' 'CPFHDQEASFLIDAKTKEYFCFCEGLRGDVFSFVINYDRDVNHKHMTLKQAVDYLMEKFPIQ' A
#
# COMPACT_ATOMS: atom_id res chain seq x y z
N CYS A 1 -4.32 -6.91 9.28
CA CYS A 1 -3.82 -6.37 7.99
C CYS A 1 -4.34 -4.93 7.84
N PRO A 2 -3.65 -3.97 7.21
CA PRO A 2 -4.22 -2.63 7.02
C PRO A 2 -5.54 -2.61 6.25
N PHE A 3 -5.85 -3.67 5.50
CA PHE A 3 -7.04 -3.80 4.66
C PHE A 3 -8.21 -4.58 5.31
N HIS A 4 -7.99 -5.27 6.44
CA HIS A 4 -9.03 -6.05 7.14
C HIS A 4 -8.59 -6.51 8.55
N ASP A 5 -9.56 -6.87 9.38
CA ASP A 5 -9.43 -7.13 10.83
C ASP A 5 -8.89 -8.52 11.20
N GLN A 6 -8.12 -9.18 10.32
CA GLN A 6 -7.47 -10.45 10.67
C GLN A 6 -6.04 -10.20 11.17
N GLU A 7 -5.71 -10.80 12.30
CA GLU A 7 -4.38 -10.72 12.91
C GLU A 7 -3.31 -11.47 12.10
N ALA A 8 -2.05 -11.04 12.24
CA ALA A 8 -0.86 -11.71 11.67
C ALA A 8 -0.90 -12.04 10.16
N SER A 9 -1.68 -11.28 9.37
CA SER A 9 -1.98 -11.58 7.97
C SER A 9 -1.24 -10.73 6.93
N PHE A 10 -0.38 -9.81 7.37
CA PHE A 10 0.30 -8.84 6.50
C PHE A 10 1.81 -8.82 6.75
N LEU A 11 2.61 -8.82 5.68
CA LEU A 11 4.07 -8.78 5.74
C LEU A 11 4.65 -7.80 4.72
N ILE A 12 5.89 -7.38 4.96
CA ILE A 12 6.70 -6.60 4.02
C ILE A 12 8.01 -7.36 3.80
N ASP A 13 8.31 -7.68 2.55
CA ASP A 13 9.61 -8.21 2.15
C ASP A 13 10.58 -7.04 1.92
N ALA A 14 11.56 -6.91 2.82
CA ALA A 14 12.54 -5.83 2.75
C ALA A 14 13.54 -5.97 1.59
N LYS A 15 13.70 -7.16 1.00
CA LYS A 15 14.58 -7.43 -0.14
C LYS A 15 13.89 -7.04 -1.44
N THR A 16 12.64 -7.44 -1.63
CA THR A 16 11.88 -7.11 -2.85
C THR A 16 11.16 -5.77 -2.77
N LYS A 17 11.03 -5.19 -1.57
CA LYS A 17 10.27 -3.95 -1.30
C LYS A 17 8.78 -4.08 -1.63
N GLU A 18 8.24 -5.28 -1.44
CA GLU A 18 6.82 -5.59 -1.67
C GLU A 18 6.10 -5.89 -0.36
N TYR A 19 4.81 -5.57 -0.30
CA TYR A 19 3.92 -6.06 0.73
C TYR A 19 3.15 -7.30 0.25
N PHE A 20 2.71 -8.11 1.21
CA PHE A 20 1.79 -9.21 0.95
C PHE A 20 0.78 -9.39 2.09
N CYS A 21 -0.48 -9.58 1.72
CA CYS A 21 -1.55 -10.02 2.59
C CYS A 21 -1.95 -11.46 2.22
N PHE A 22 -1.85 -12.39 3.17
CA PHE A 22 -2.13 -13.81 2.93
C PHE A 22 -3.61 -14.14 2.75
N CYS A 23 -4.50 -13.33 3.34
CA CYS A 23 -5.92 -13.67 3.44
C CYS A 23 -6.67 -13.33 2.14
N GLU A 24 -6.40 -12.14 1.60
CA GLU A 24 -7.03 -11.63 0.38
C GLU A 24 -6.13 -11.79 -0.86
N GLY A 25 -4.91 -12.29 -0.68
CA GLY A 25 -3.91 -12.43 -1.76
C GLY A 25 -3.38 -11.10 -2.30
N LEU A 26 -3.62 -9.98 -1.61
CA LEU A 26 -3.14 -8.66 -2.02
C LEU A 26 -1.61 -8.60 -1.95
N ARG A 27 -0.97 -8.23 -3.05
CA ARG A 27 0.48 -8.06 -3.16
C ARG A 27 0.79 -6.83 -3.99
N GLY A 28 1.87 -6.13 -3.69
CA GLY A 28 2.39 -5.10 -4.56
C GLY A 28 3.53 -4.30 -3.95
N ASP A 29 3.99 -3.30 -4.69
CA ASP A 29 4.96 -2.32 -4.24
C ASP A 29 4.30 -1.21 -3.39
N VAL A 30 5.10 -0.21 -3.01
CA VAL A 30 4.63 0.95 -2.22
C VAL A 30 3.55 1.75 -2.94
N PHE A 31 3.59 1.85 -4.28
CA PHE A 31 2.59 2.59 -5.04
C PHE A 31 1.25 1.85 -5.02
N SER A 32 1.28 0.55 -5.27
CA SER A 32 0.13 -0.34 -5.18
C SER A 32 -0.47 -0.33 -3.77
N PHE A 33 0.38 -0.30 -2.73
CA PHE A 33 -0.07 -0.18 -1.35
C PHE A 33 -0.87 1.10 -1.12
N VAL A 34 -0.33 2.26 -1.50
CA VAL A 34 -0.99 3.55 -1.28
C VAL A 34 -2.31 3.62 -2.05
N ILE A 35 -2.33 3.17 -3.31
CA ILE A 35 -3.55 3.16 -4.15
C ILE A 35 -4.62 2.25 -3.52
N ASN A 36 -4.24 1.03 -3.14
CA ASN A 36 -5.19 0.09 -2.52
C ASN A 36 -5.66 0.58 -1.16
N TYR A 37 -4.79 1.23 -0.38
CA TYR A 37 -5.18 1.78 0.93
C TYR A 37 -6.20 2.91 0.76
N ASP A 38 -5.98 3.80 -0.21
CA ASP A 38 -6.94 4.87 -0.48
C ASP A 38 -8.28 4.32 -0.99
N ARG A 39 -8.25 3.24 -1.78
CA ARG A 39 -9.44 2.55 -2.26
C ARG A 39 -10.21 1.81 -1.17
N ASP A 40 -9.52 0.92 -0.45
CA ASP A 40 -10.16 -0.10 0.40
C ASP A 40 -10.39 0.41 1.83
N VAL A 41 -9.57 1.34 2.30
CA VAL A 41 -9.66 1.89 3.67
C VAL A 41 -10.29 3.29 3.64
N ASN A 42 -9.79 4.17 2.78
CA ASN A 42 -10.31 5.55 2.71
C ASN A 42 -11.54 5.70 1.79
N HIS A 43 -11.94 4.65 1.05
CA HIS A 43 -13.08 4.65 0.12
C HIS A 43 -12.99 5.75 -0.95
N LYS A 44 -11.77 6.00 -1.45
CA LYS A 44 -11.45 7.01 -2.47
C LYS A 44 -10.80 6.37 -3.70
N HIS A 45 -10.57 7.17 -4.72
CA HIS A 45 -9.82 6.72 -5.89
C HIS A 45 -8.53 7.53 -6.02
N MET A 46 -7.42 6.82 -6.21
CA MET A 46 -6.10 7.40 -6.42
C MET A 46 -5.47 6.81 -7.68
N THR A 47 -5.05 7.68 -8.59
CA THR A 47 -4.25 7.31 -9.76
C THR A 47 -2.78 7.09 -9.37
N LEU A 48 -2.01 6.41 -10.23
CA LEU A 48 -0.57 6.23 -10.00
C LEU A 48 0.16 7.58 -9.83
N LYS A 49 -0.18 8.59 -10.65
CA LYS A 49 0.43 9.92 -10.52
C LYS A 49 0.15 10.52 -9.13
N GLN A 50 -1.09 10.47 -8.66
CA GLN A 50 -1.45 10.99 -7.34
C GLN A 50 -0.75 10.23 -6.20
N ALA A 51 -0.57 8.91 -6.34
CA ALA A 51 0.19 8.13 -5.37
C ALA A 51 1.67 8.53 -5.33
N VAL A 52 2.28 8.78 -6.50
CA VAL A 52 3.65 9.30 -6.60
C VAL A 52 3.75 10.70 -5.98
N ASP A 53 2.85 11.62 -6.36
CA ASP A 53 2.83 12.98 -5.83
C ASP A 53 2.71 12.97 -4.28
N TYR A 54 1.79 12.14 -3.75
CA TYR A 54 1.60 11.95 -2.31
C TYR A 54 2.87 11.46 -1.61
N LEU A 55 3.54 10.46 -2.17
CA LEU A 55 4.77 9.92 -1.59
C LEU A 55 5.92 10.93 -1.63
N MET A 56 6.05 11.70 -2.71
CA MET A 56 7.08 12.75 -2.81
C MET A 56 6.84 13.90 -1.82
N GLU A 57 5.58 14.27 -1.57
CA GLU A 57 5.24 15.27 -0.56
C GLU A 57 5.55 14.78 0.86
N LYS A 58 5.22 13.51 1.16
CA LYS A 58 5.42 12.91 2.49
C LYS A 58 6.87 12.53 2.78
N PHE A 59 7.61 12.13 1.76
CA PHE A 59 8.99 11.67 1.87
C PHE A 59 9.87 12.41 0.84
N PRO A 60 10.21 13.68 1.10
CA PRO A 60 11.03 14.46 0.20
C PRO A 60 12.37 13.76 -0.04
N ILE A 61 12.74 13.63 -1.32
CA ILE A 61 14.06 13.13 -1.70
C ILE A 61 15.07 14.19 -1.29
N GLN A 62 16.05 13.80 -0.46
CA GLN A 62 17.18 14.65 -0.07
C GLN A 62 18.22 14.70 -1.18
#